data_AF-A0A246WTA2-F1
#
_entry.id   AF-A0A246WTA2-F1
#
_cell.length_a   1.000
_cell.length_b   1.000
_cell.length_c   1.000
_cell.angle_alpha   90.00
_cell.angle_beta   90.00
_cell.angle_gamma   90.00
#
_symmetry.space_group_name_H-M   'P 1'
#
loop_
_entity.id
_entity.type
_entity.pdbx_description
1 polymer ?
#
loop_
_entity_poly.entity_id
_entity_poly.type
_entity_poly.pdbx_seq_one_letter_code
_entity_poly.pdbx_strand_id
1 'polypeptide(L)'
;MTAGFRIFERRRKVSAQEVTDFAAIPVANISDSMSRMTAAGTRLRPLHRGGKLAGAAITVKSRPGDNLMVHKALDMAEPGDIVVVDAGGDLSNAIIGELMVAHAIQRQLGGIVINGAVRDLDAIAAGSFPVFAAGVTHRGPYKDGPGEINVPIAIDGMVIRPGDLMVGDSDGLLCVPFEDLAEVYAAAKAKNDAEAGQMAAIAAGRNDRGWVDAALRKLNCELAGAGRGHG
;
A
#
# COMPACT_ATOMS: atom_id res chain seq x y z
N MET A 1 -4.51 -31.42 7.54
CA MET A 1 -4.86 -30.00 7.28
C MET A 1 -5.59 -29.88 5.96
N THR A 2 -6.85 -29.44 5.95
CA THR A 2 -7.66 -29.25 4.73
C THR A 2 -7.09 -28.11 3.89
N ALA A 3 -6.88 -28.32 2.59
CA ALA A 3 -6.41 -27.26 1.70
C ALA A 3 -7.40 -26.09 1.67
N GLY A 4 -6.90 -24.85 1.80
CA GLY A 4 -7.73 -23.65 1.80
C GLY A 4 -8.41 -23.30 3.12
N PHE A 5 -8.20 -24.05 4.21
CA PHE A 5 -8.77 -23.73 5.53
C PHE A 5 -7.78 -23.95 6.67
N ARG A 6 -6.86 -22.99 6.89
CA ARG A 6 -5.67 -23.16 7.75
C ARG A 6 -5.20 -21.85 8.37
N ILE A 7 -4.54 -21.95 9.52
CA ILE A 7 -3.91 -20.80 10.18
C ILE A 7 -2.46 -21.17 10.46
N PHE A 8 -1.53 -20.34 9.98
CA PHE A 8 -0.10 -20.50 10.26
C PHE A 8 0.38 -19.42 11.21
N GLU A 9 1.47 -19.70 11.94
CA GLU A 9 2.22 -18.67 12.64
C GLU A 9 3.12 -17.90 11.66
N ARG A 10 3.24 -16.60 11.88
CA ARG A 10 4.16 -15.76 11.15
C ARG A 10 5.60 -16.05 11.62
N ARG A 11 6.50 -16.35 10.68
CA ARG A 11 7.88 -16.79 10.98
C ARG A 11 8.92 -15.66 11.03
N ARG A 12 8.61 -14.52 10.42
CA ARG A 12 9.46 -13.33 10.33
C ARG A 12 8.58 -12.09 10.31
N LYS A 13 9.12 -10.93 10.68
CA LYS A 13 8.47 -9.64 10.46
C LYS A 13 9.51 -8.53 10.50
N VAL A 14 9.22 -7.45 9.80
CA VAL A 14 9.99 -6.20 9.89
C VAL A 14 10.00 -5.65 11.31
N SER A 15 11.10 -4.97 11.66
CA SER A 15 11.29 -4.28 12.92
C SER A 15 10.52 -2.96 12.97
N ALA A 16 10.27 -2.46 14.18
CA ALA A 16 9.63 -1.16 14.36
C ALA A 16 10.46 0.02 13.79
N GLN A 17 11.78 -0.12 13.78
CA GLN A 17 12.68 0.88 13.19
C GLN A 17 12.51 0.93 11.67
N GLU A 18 12.53 -0.23 10.99
CA GLU A 18 12.29 -0.29 9.54
C GLU A 18 10.92 0.28 9.18
N VAL A 19 9.87 -0.03 9.95
CA VAL A 19 8.54 0.56 9.74
C VAL A 19 8.59 2.08 9.85
N THR A 20 9.24 2.62 10.88
CA THR A 20 9.37 4.07 11.10
C THR A 20 10.15 4.74 9.97
N ASP A 21 11.25 4.13 9.55
CA ASP A 21 12.15 4.66 8.53
C ASP A 21 11.47 4.74 7.17
N PHE A 22 10.74 3.70 6.78
CA PHE A 22 9.98 3.69 5.52
C PHE A 22 8.74 4.59 5.56
N ALA A 23 8.07 4.74 6.71
CA ALA A 23 6.92 5.64 6.84
C ALA A 23 7.26 7.12 6.58
N ALA A 24 8.54 7.49 6.72
CA ALA A 24 9.05 8.83 6.42
C ALA A 24 9.23 9.09 4.91
N ILE A 25 9.22 8.06 4.07
CA ILE A 25 9.46 8.17 2.63
C ILE A 25 8.12 8.08 1.86
N PRO A 26 7.87 8.94 0.86
CA PRO A 26 6.69 8.83 0.01
C PRO A 26 6.62 7.49 -0.73
N VAL A 27 5.42 6.92 -0.90
CA VAL A 27 5.23 5.61 -1.58
C VAL A 27 5.77 5.64 -3.01
N ALA A 28 5.62 6.76 -3.72
CA ALA A 28 6.16 6.94 -5.06
C ALA A 28 7.69 6.74 -5.11
N ASN A 29 8.42 7.22 -4.10
CA ASN A 29 9.88 7.13 -4.05
C ASN A 29 10.35 5.71 -3.74
N ILE A 30 9.60 4.98 -2.91
CA ILE A 30 9.82 3.56 -2.65
C ILE A 30 9.56 2.75 -3.93
N SER A 31 8.44 3.00 -4.62
CA SER A 31 8.07 2.33 -5.87
C SER A 31 9.12 2.51 -6.97
N ASP A 32 9.59 3.75 -7.16
CA ASP A 32 10.64 4.09 -8.10
C ASP A 32 11.96 3.33 -7.83
N SER A 33 12.24 3.07 -6.55
CA SER A 33 13.42 2.33 -6.09
C SER A 33 13.25 0.81 -6.22
N MET A 34 12.04 0.34 -6.48
CA MET A 34 11.69 -1.06 -6.73
C MET A 34 11.38 -1.31 -8.21
N SER A 35 11.98 -0.53 -9.11
CA SER A 35 11.79 -0.61 -10.56
C SER A 35 10.33 -0.44 -11.02
N ARG A 36 9.43 0.06 -10.16
CA ARG A 36 8.00 0.27 -10.45
C ARG A 36 7.28 -1.02 -10.88
N MET A 37 7.80 -2.19 -10.48
CA MET A 37 7.25 -3.48 -10.85
C MET A 37 6.13 -3.94 -9.92
N THR A 38 6.21 -3.55 -8.64
CA THR A 38 5.26 -3.95 -7.61
C THR A 38 4.24 -2.85 -7.39
N ALA A 39 2.96 -3.14 -7.63
CA ALA A 39 1.86 -2.23 -7.31
C ALA A 39 0.62 -3.02 -6.90
N ALA A 40 -0.14 -2.52 -5.93
CA ALA A 40 -1.43 -3.09 -5.52
C ALA A 40 -2.58 -2.73 -6.50
N GLY A 41 -2.23 -2.52 -7.78
CA GLY A 41 -3.11 -2.01 -8.82
C GLY A 41 -3.60 -0.57 -8.56
N THR A 42 -4.58 -0.15 -9.35
CA THR A 42 -5.24 1.18 -9.22
C THR A 42 -6.52 1.13 -8.40
N ARG A 43 -6.96 -0.07 -8.00
CA ARG A 43 -8.25 -0.27 -7.33
C ARG A 43 -8.17 -0.05 -5.82
N LEU A 44 -7.06 -0.46 -5.19
CA LEU A 44 -6.87 -0.24 -3.76
C LEU A 44 -6.61 1.25 -3.49
N ARG A 45 -7.59 1.90 -2.86
CA ARG A 45 -7.56 3.33 -2.54
C ARG A 45 -7.79 3.57 -1.07
N PRO A 46 -7.19 4.63 -0.49
CA PRO A 46 -7.44 5.00 0.88
C PRO A 46 -8.89 5.46 1.02
N LEU A 47 -9.59 4.90 2.01
CA LEU A 47 -10.98 5.25 2.35
C LEU A 47 -11.08 6.05 3.64
N HIS A 48 -9.96 6.55 4.14
CA HIS A 48 -9.80 7.25 5.42
C HIS A 48 -9.32 8.69 5.17
N ARG A 49 -9.49 9.57 6.17
CA ARG A 49 -9.21 11.01 6.01
C ARG A 49 -7.71 11.33 5.88
N GLY A 50 -6.87 10.57 6.56
CA GLY A 50 -5.44 10.81 6.60
C GLY A 50 -4.75 9.90 7.60
N GLY A 51 -3.43 10.00 7.69
CA GLY A 51 -2.60 8.97 8.30
C GLY A 51 -1.77 8.28 7.22
N LYS A 52 -0.79 7.49 7.66
CA LYS A 52 0.04 6.68 6.76
C LYS A 52 -0.07 5.24 7.19
N LEU A 53 -0.21 4.35 6.21
CA LEU A 53 -0.14 2.92 6.44
C LEU A 53 1.32 2.52 6.43
N ALA A 54 1.82 1.95 7.53
CA ALA A 54 3.15 1.36 7.59
C ALA A 54 3.17 0.27 8.66
N GLY A 55 3.62 -0.94 8.31
CA GLY A 55 3.69 -2.04 9.28
C GLY A 55 3.93 -3.40 8.64
N ALA A 56 4.14 -4.41 9.48
CA ALA A 56 4.34 -5.78 9.02
C ALA A 56 3.00 -6.41 8.59
N ALA A 57 2.99 -7.11 7.46
CA ALA A 57 1.80 -7.78 6.97
C ALA A 57 1.42 -8.98 7.85
N ILE A 58 0.15 -9.06 8.24
CA ILE A 58 -0.54 -10.31 8.52
C ILE A 58 -1.48 -10.59 7.34
N THR A 59 -1.16 -11.62 6.56
CA THR A 59 -1.87 -11.90 5.31
C THR A 59 -3.03 -12.83 5.54
N VAL A 60 -4.14 -12.57 4.85
CA VAL A 60 -5.34 -13.39 4.89
C VAL A 60 -5.78 -13.65 3.46
N LYS A 61 -5.91 -14.92 3.09
CA LYS A 61 -6.60 -15.33 1.87
C LYS A 61 -8.01 -15.79 2.24
N SER A 62 -9.01 -15.02 1.86
CA SER A 62 -10.41 -15.34 2.16
C SER A 62 -11.18 -15.64 0.88
N ARG A 63 -12.20 -16.48 0.98
CA ARG A 63 -13.21 -16.56 -0.09
C ARG A 63 -13.92 -15.20 -0.20
N PRO A 64 -14.29 -14.76 -1.43
CA PRO A 64 -15.16 -13.61 -1.62
C PRO A 64 -16.39 -13.62 -0.70
N GLY A 65 -16.64 -12.48 -0.05
CA GLY A 65 -17.81 -12.27 0.81
C GLY A 65 -17.78 -12.96 2.18
N ASP A 66 -16.66 -13.56 2.60
CA ASP A 66 -16.48 -14.14 3.94
C ASP A 66 -15.40 -13.40 4.74
N ASN A 67 -15.66 -13.19 6.04
CA ASN A 67 -14.73 -12.49 6.92
C ASN A 67 -14.33 -13.24 8.20
N LEU A 68 -14.63 -14.54 8.33
CA LEU A 68 -14.30 -15.31 9.54
C LEU A 68 -12.79 -15.30 9.82
N MET A 69 -11.97 -15.52 8.78
CA MET A 69 -10.52 -15.47 8.91
C MET A 69 -9.99 -14.06 9.17
N VAL A 70 -10.71 -13.03 8.77
CA VAL A 70 -10.33 -11.62 9.03
C VAL A 70 -10.50 -11.30 10.50
N HIS A 71 -11.59 -11.73 11.14
CA HIS A 71 -11.75 -11.62 12.59
C HIS A 71 -10.61 -12.32 13.33
N LYS A 72 -10.28 -13.56 12.94
CA LYS A 72 -9.18 -14.28 13.58
C LYS A 72 -7.81 -13.63 13.34
N ALA A 73 -7.58 -13.05 12.16
CA ALA A 73 -6.35 -12.31 11.87
C ALA A 73 -6.23 -11.04 12.71
N LEU A 74 -7.32 -10.26 12.86
CA LEU A 74 -7.36 -9.14 13.80
C LEU A 74 -7.02 -9.60 15.21
N ASP A 75 -7.46 -10.79 15.61
CA ASP A 75 -7.18 -11.33 16.94
C ASP A 75 -5.72 -11.79 17.12
N MET A 76 -5.04 -12.15 16.04
CA MET A 76 -3.65 -12.60 16.02
C MET A 76 -2.65 -11.45 15.83
N ALA A 77 -3.08 -10.35 15.22
CA ALA A 77 -2.22 -9.22 14.86
C ALA A 77 -1.63 -8.54 16.10
N GLU A 78 -0.35 -8.19 16.05
CA GLU A 78 0.34 -7.43 17.08
C GLU A 78 0.19 -5.92 16.83
N PRO A 79 0.39 -5.05 17.84
CA PRO A 79 0.41 -3.61 17.63
C PRO A 79 1.33 -3.20 16.48
N GLY A 80 0.83 -2.33 15.60
CA GLY A 80 1.51 -1.87 14.40
C GLY A 80 1.38 -2.78 13.17
N ASP A 81 0.87 -4.01 13.30
CA ASP A 81 0.66 -4.89 12.14
C ASP A 81 -0.41 -4.34 11.18
N ILE A 82 -0.27 -4.69 9.90
CA ILE A 82 -1.25 -4.40 8.85
C ILE A 82 -1.97 -5.70 8.48
N VAL A 83 -3.28 -5.75 8.66
CA VAL A 83 -4.10 -6.88 8.16
C VAL A 83 -4.33 -6.70 6.67
N VAL A 84 -3.77 -7.58 5.85
CA VAL A 84 -3.90 -7.54 4.39
C VAL A 84 -4.72 -8.73 3.93
N VAL A 85 -5.91 -8.45 3.39
CA VAL A 85 -6.89 -9.46 3.00
C VAL A 85 -6.99 -9.52 1.48
N ASP A 86 -6.67 -10.67 0.91
CA ASP A 86 -7.06 -11.04 -0.44
C ASP A 86 -8.42 -11.75 -0.41
N ALA A 87 -9.47 -11.02 -0.76
CA ALA A 87 -10.84 -11.55 -0.93
C ALA A 87 -11.23 -11.67 -2.41
N GLY A 88 -10.24 -11.83 -3.29
CA GLY A 88 -10.43 -12.01 -4.74
C GLY A 88 -10.85 -10.73 -5.49
N GLY A 89 -10.83 -9.57 -4.83
CA GLY A 89 -11.25 -8.31 -5.44
C GLY A 89 -12.76 -8.21 -5.69
N ASP A 90 -13.55 -9.09 -5.08
CA ASP A 90 -15.00 -9.10 -5.20
C ASP A 90 -15.62 -7.91 -4.44
N LEU A 91 -16.57 -7.23 -5.10
CA LEU A 91 -17.22 -6.04 -4.58
C LEU A 91 -18.69 -6.29 -4.21
N SER A 92 -19.14 -7.55 -4.28
CA SER A 92 -20.55 -7.89 -4.11
C SER A 92 -20.95 -7.89 -2.63
N ASN A 93 -20.01 -8.20 -1.73
CA ASN A 93 -20.19 -8.21 -0.27
C ASN A 93 -18.99 -7.54 0.41
N ALA A 94 -19.27 -6.71 1.40
CA ALA A 94 -18.25 -6.04 2.21
C ALA A 94 -17.60 -7.04 3.17
N ILE A 95 -16.27 -6.97 3.31
CA ILE A 95 -15.50 -7.83 4.22
C ILE A 95 -15.43 -7.22 5.63
N ILE A 96 -15.31 -5.90 5.72
CA ILE A 96 -15.25 -5.17 6.99
C ILE A 96 -16.19 -3.96 6.98
N GLY A 97 -16.49 -3.47 8.17
CA GLY A 97 -17.17 -2.20 8.43
C GLY A 97 -16.63 -1.55 9.70
N GLU A 98 -17.32 -0.54 10.22
CA GLU A 98 -16.81 0.33 11.29
C GLU A 98 -16.43 -0.43 12.57
N LEU A 99 -17.18 -1.47 12.94
CA LEU A 99 -16.93 -2.24 14.17
C LEU A 99 -15.58 -2.97 14.13
N MET A 100 -15.20 -3.51 12.97
CA MET A 100 -13.91 -4.18 12.82
C MET A 100 -12.76 -3.19 12.78
N VAL A 101 -12.99 -2.00 12.20
CA VAL A 101 -12.03 -0.89 12.25
C VAL A 101 -11.83 -0.41 13.69
N ALA A 102 -12.90 -0.25 14.47
CA ALA A 102 -12.81 0.12 15.87
C ALA A 102 -12.03 -0.92 16.71
N HIS A 103 -12.24 -2.22 16.46
CA HIS A 103 -11.46 -3.29 17.08
C HIS A 103 -9.97 -3.20 16.71
N ALA A 104 -9.65 -2.96 15.44
CA ALA A 104 -8.27 -2.79 14.99
C ALA A 104 -7.58 -1.58 15.64
N ILE A 105 -8.30 -0.46 15.80
CA ILE A 105 -7.81 0.73 16.50
C ILE A 105 -7.55 0.42 17.97
N GLN A 106 -8.48 -0.26 18.65
CA GLN A 106 -8.32 -0.65 20.06
C GLN A 106 -7.09 -1.54 20.28
N ARG A 107 -6.79 -2.39 19.30
CA ARG A 107 -5.60 -3.24 19.26
C ARG A 107 -4.32 -2.55 18.78
N GLN A 108 -4.38 -1.25 18.48
CA GLN A 108 -3.25 -0.44 18.04
C GLN A 108 -2.61 -0.98 16.74
N LEU A 109 -3.41 -1.52 15.82
CA LEU A 109 -2.91 -1.97 14.53
C LEU A 109 -2.48 -0.77 13.66
N GLY A 110 -1.63 -1.01 12.67
CA GLY A 110 -1.15 0.04 11.76
C GLY A 110 -2.11 0.34 10.60
N GLY A 111 -3.08 -0.55 10.33
CA GLY A 111 -4.04 -0.39 9.24
C GLY A 111 -4.68 -1.69 8.76
N ILE A 112 -5.62 -1.57 7.83
CA ILE A 112 -6.27 -2.70 7.14
C ILE A 112 -6.28 -2.45 5.63
N VAL A 113 -5.95 -3.48 4.86
CA VAL A 113 -6.03 -3.50 3.39
C VAL A 113 -6.96 -4.62 2.95
N ILE A 114 -7.96 -4.30 2.13
CA ILE A 114 -8.97 -5.24 1.64
C ILE A 114 -8.98 -5.25 0.10
N ASN A 115 -8.43 -6.29 -0.53
CA ASN A 115 -8.70 -6.59 -1.94
C ASN A 115 -10.13 -7.15 -2.07
N GLY A 116 -11.10 -6.25 -2.00
CA GLY A 116 -12.54 -6.48 -1.98
C GLY A 116 -13.28 -5.23 -1.52
N ALA A 117 -14.58 -5.35 -1.23
CA ALA A 117 -15.36 -4.21 -0.73
C ALA A 117 -15.34 -4.06 0.79
N VAL A 118 -15.62 -2.84 1.25
CA VAL A 118 -15.96 -2.52 2.65
C VAL A 118 -17.33 -1.85 2.74
N ARG A 119 -17.81 -1.61 3.96
CA ARG A 119 -19.02 -0.84 4.24
C ARG A 119 -18.77 0.20 5.33
N ASP A 120 -19.81 0.97 5.65
CA ASP A 120 -19.77 2.03 6.67
C ASP A 120 -18.76 3.14 6.30
N LEU A 121 -18.73 3.50 5.01
CA LEU A 121 -17.74 4.42 4.42
C LEU A 121 -17.66 5.75 5.16
N ASP A 122 -18.79 6.35 5.54
CA ASP A 122 -18.79 7.66 6.20
C ASP A 122 -18.02 7.63 7.53
N ALA A 123 -18.18 6.55 8.30
CA ALA A 123 -17.45 6.35 9.56
C ALA A 123 -15.96 6.14 9.32
N ILE A 124 -15.60 5.31 8.32
CA ILE A 124 -14.20 5.06 7.95
C ILE A 124 -13.53 6.34 7.43
N ALA A 125 -14.22 7.08 6.56
CA ALA A 125 -13.74 8.30 5.92
C ALA A 125 -13.59 9.47 6.90
N ALA A 126 -14.32 9.46 8.01
CA ALA A 126 -14.14 10.45 9.07
C ALA A 126 -12.87 10.20 9.91
N GLY A 127 -12.39 8.95 9.97
CA GLY A 127 -11.26 8.54 10.80
C GLY A 127 -9.89 8.72 10.16
N SER A 128 -8.84 8.61 10.98
CA SER A 128 -7.43 8.63 10.53
C SER A 128 -6.75 7.25 10.59
N PHE A 129 -7.50 6.20 10.90
CA PHE A 129 -6.99 4.84 10.87
C PHE A 129 -6.88 4.37 9.41
N PRO A 130 -5.70 3.93 8.94
CA PRO A 130 -5.53 3.59 7.54
C PRO A 130 -6.38 2.39 7.12
N VAL A 131 -7.34 2.64 6.23
CA VAL A 131 -8.12 1.60 5.55
C VAL A 131 -7.97 1.80 4.05
N PHE A 132 -7.53 0.76 3.35
CA PHE A 132 -7.50 0.69 1.89
C PHE A 132 -8.42 -0.41 1.41
N ALA A 133 -9.22 -0.14 0.39
CA ALA A 133 -10.07 -1.16 -0.20
C ALA A 133 -10.29 -0.94 -1.71
N ALA A 134 -10.80 -1.97 -2.38
CA ALA A 134 -11.07 -1.95 -3.82
C ALA A 134 -12.44 -1.34 -4.17
N GLY A 135 -13.34 -1.22 -3.19
CA GLY A 135 -14.66 -0.63 -3.39
C GLY A 135 -15.51 -0.62 -2.12
N VAL A 136 -16.77 -0.22 -2.28
CA VAL A 136 -17.72 -0.06 -1.18
C VAL A 136 -19.06 -0.69 -1.56
N THR A 137 -19.67 -1.43 -0.64
CA THR A 137 -21.02 -2.01 -0.78
C THR A 137 -21.69 -2.11 0.59
N HIS A 138 -23.03 -2.08 0.63
CA HIS A 138 -23.78 -2.18 1.89
C HIS A 138 -24.01 -3.64 2.33
N ARG A 139 -23.86 -4.61 1.41
CA ARG A 139 -24.13 -6.03 1.67
C ARG A 139 -23.07 -6.60 2.61
N GLY A 140 -23.48 -7.19 3.74
CA GLY A 140 -22.57 -7.74 4.75
C GLY A 140 -21.93 -9.08 4.36
N PRO A 141 -20.87 -9.52 5.06
CA PRO A 141 -20.19 -10.79 4.81
C PRO A 141 -20.85 -11.97 5.55
N TYR A 142 -20.58 -13.17 5.04
CA TYR A 142 -20.75 -14.44 5.73
C TYR A 142 -19.56 -14.73 6.68
N LYS A 143 -19.68 -15.80 7.49
CA LYS A 143 -18.71 -16.20 8.52
C LYS A 143 -18.51 -17.71 8.58
N ASP A 144 -18.54 -18.34 7.42
CA ASP A 144 -18.56 -19.79 7.26
C ASP A 144 -17.23 -20.31 6.68
N GLY A 145 -16.34 -19.40 6.26
CA GLY A 145 -15.09 -19.72 5.58
C GLY A 145 -15.28 -20.26 4.16
N PRO A 146 -14.28 -20.96 3.59
CA PRO A 146 -12.96 -21.21 4.14
C PRO A 146 -11.99 -20.03 3.91
N GLY A 147 -10.76 -20.16 4.41
CA GLY A 147 -9.68 -19.19 4.19
C GLY A 147 -8.38 -19.59 4.88
N GLU A 148 -7.29 -18.86 4.58
CA GLU A 148 -5.96 -19.11 5.13
C GLU A 148 -5.35 -17.84 5.72
N ILE A 149 -4.68 -17.97 6.87
CA ILE A 149 -3.94 -16.86 7.52
C ILE A 149 -2.45 -17.16 7.49
N ASN A 150 -1.64 -16.12 7.28
CA ASN A 150 -0.19 -16.19 7.17
C ASN A 150 0.29 -17.09 6.02
N VAL A 151 -0.35 -16.96 4.86
CA VAL A 151 0.09 -17.54 3.58
C VAL A 151 0.48 -16.42 2.59
N PRO A 152 1.35 -16.68 1.61
CA PRO A 152 1.56 -15.72 0.53
C PRO A 152 0.23 -15.41 -0.20
N ILE A 153 -0.04 -14.14 -0.43
CA ILE A 153 -1.17 -13.65 -1.24
C ILE A 153 -0.66 -12.82 -2.41
N ALA A 154 -1.50 -12.63 -3.43
CA ALA A 154 -1.16 -11.84 -4.60
C ALA A 154 -2.32 -10.91 -4.96
N ILE A 155 -2.06 -9.60 -5.01
CA ILE A 155 -3.06 -8.58 -5.34
C ILE A 155 -2.55 -7.79 -6.54
N ASP A 156 -3.24 -7.88 -7.68
CA ASP A 156 -2.90 -7.17 -8.92
C ASP A 156 -1.40 -7.29 -9.32
N GLY A 157 -0.80 -8.47 -9.10
CA GLY A 157 0.61 -8.77 -9.40
C GLY A 157 1.58 -8.53 -8.24
N MET A 158 1.19 -7.81 -7.19
CA MET A 158 1.97 -7.63 -5.97
C MET A 158 1.85 -8.85 -5.06
N VAL A 159 2.96 -9.56 -4.87
CA VAL A 159 3.07 -10.68 -3.93
C VAL A 159 3.39 -10.14 -2.54
N ILE A 160 2.66 -10.62 -1.54
CA ILE A 160 2.80 -10.21 -0.15
C ILE A 160 2.95 -11.46 0.68
N ARG A 161 4.06 -11.58 1.42
CA ARG A 161 4.24 -12.66 2.39
C ARG A 161 4.02 -12.15 3.81
N PRO A 162 3.67 -13.05 4.74
CA PRO A 162 3.56 -12.70 6.15
C PRO A 162 4.86 -12.07 6.65
N GLY A 163 4.74 -10.89 7.26
CA GLY A 163 5.87 -10.14 7.81
C GLY A 163 6.60 -9.20 6.84
N ASP A 164 6.25 -9.21 5.55
CA ASP A 164 6.74 -8.19 4.62
C ASP A 164 6.22 -6.80 5.02
N LEU A 165 6.92 -5.74 4.62
CA LEU A 165 6.54 -4.37 4.97
C LEU A 165 5.45 -3.88 4.02
N MET A 166 4.34 -3.43 4.58
CA MET A 166 3.32 -2.68 3.84
C MET A 166 3.54 -1.20 4.08
N VAL A 167 3.46 -0.39 3.03
CA VAL A 167 3.48 1.07 3.09
C VAL A 167 2.41 1.66 2.19
N GLY A 168 1.73 2.71 2.64
CA GLY A 168 0.65 3.34 1.90
C GLY A 168 0.42 4.80 2.29
N ASP A 169 0.07 5.59 1.28
CA ASP A 169 -0.30 7.00 1.37
C ASP A 169 -1.48 7.31 0.41
N SER A 170 -1.68 8.58 0.06
CA SER A 170 -2.77 9.01 -0.82
C SER A 170 -2.68 8.44 -2.24
N ASP A 171 -1.49 8.10 -2.71
CA ASP A 171 -1.27 7.64 -4.09
C ASP A 171 -1.61 6.14 -4.23
N GLY A 172 -1.58 5.42 -3.12
CA GLY A 172 -1.86 3.99 -3.04
C GLY A 172 -1.02 3.31 -1.98
N LEU A 173 -0.72 2.04 -2.21
CA LEU A 173 0.10 1.25 -1.31
C LEU A 173 0.94 0.24 -2.09
N LEU A 174 2.05 -0.18 -1.49
CA LEU A 174 2.88 -1.25 -1.98
C LEU A 174 3.40 -2.12 -0.83
N CYS A 175 4.02 -3.24 -1.20
CA CYS A 175 4.70 -4.14 -0.30
C CYS A 175 6.19 -4.18 -0.63
N VAL A 176 7.05 -3.97 0.37
CA VAL A 176 8.50 -4.18 0.26
C VAL A 176 8.81 -5.58 0.82
N PRO A 177 9.36 -6.50 0.01
CA PRO A 177 9.80 -7.81 0.49
C PRO A 177 10.80 -7.67 1.64
N PHE A 178 10.64 -8.50 2.67
CA PHE A 178 11.51 -8.42 3.85
C PHE A 178 13.01 -8.58 3.51
N GLU A 179 13.36 -9.43 2.56
CA GLU A 179 14.75 -9.62 2.13
C GLU A 179 15.38 -8.41 1.42
N ASP A 180 14.55 -7.53 0.84
CA ASP A 180 15.01 -6.42 0.01
C ASP A 180 15.04 -5.08 0.78
N LEU A 181 14.63 -5.07 2.06
CA LEU A 181 14.44 -3.85 2.86
C LEU A 181 15.66 -2.95 2.87
N ALA A 182 16.85 -3.52 3.12
CA ALA A 182 18.07 -2.73 3.23
C ALA A 182 18.43 -2.03 1.91
N GLU A 183 18.33 -2.75 0.79
CA GLU A 183 18.61 -2.23 -0.55
C GLU A 183 17.60 -1.17 -0.95
N VAL A 184 16.31 -1.48 -0.81
CA VAL A 184 15.21 -0.57 -1.17
C VAL A 184 15.25 0.69 -0.29
N TYR A 185 15.53 0.55 1.00
CA TYR A 185 15.62 1.71 1.90
C TYR A 185 16.73 2.65 1.47
N ALA A 186 17.93 2.14 1.22
CA ALA A 186 19.07 2.96 0.81
C ALA A 186 18.78 3.75 -0.48
N ALA A 187 18.20 3.07 -1.49
CA ALA A 187 17.82 3.69 -2.75
C ALA A 187 16.69 4.74 -2.57
N ALA A 188 15.64 4.39 -1.83
CA ALA A 188 14.49 5.26 -1.62
C ALA A 188 14.85 6.49 -0.78
N LYS A 189 15.72 6.34 0.23
CA LYS A 189 16.22 7.43 1.05
C LYS A 189 17.07 8.40 0.23
N ALA A 190 18.01 7.89 -0.56
CA ALA A 190 18.84 8.70 -1.44
C ALA A 190 18.00 9.50 -2.45
N LYS A 191 16.99 8.84 -3.06
CA LYS A 191 16.05 9.50 -3.98
C LYS A 191 15.25 10.60 -3.28
N ASN A 192 14.71 10.32 -2.10
CA ASN A 192 13.94 11.28 -1.32
C ASN A 192 14.77 12.52 -0.91
N ASP A 193 16.02 12.32 -0.51
CA ASP A 193 16.92 13.42 -0.16
C ASP A 193 17.28 14.27 -1.38
N ALA A 194 17.52 13.63 -2.54
CA ALA A 194 17.79 14.33 -3.79
C ALA A 194 16.59 15.19 -4.23
N GLU A 195 15.37 14.65 -4.14
CA GLU A 195 14.13 15.37 -4.48
C GLU A 195 13.84 16.52 -3.50
N ALA A 196 14.15 16.36 -2.21
CA ALA A 196 14.08 17.47 -1.25
C ALA A 196 15.04 18.62 -1.62
N GLY A 197 16.27 18.28 -2.02
CA GLY A 197 17.24 19.25 -2.54
C GLY A 197 16.76 19.94 -3.82
N GLN A 198 16.17 19.17 -4.74
CA GLN A 198 15.59 19.70 -5.97
C GLN A 198 14.40 20.63 -5.69
N MET A 199 13.51 20.26 -4.76
CA MET A 199 12.38 21.09 -4.36
C MET A 199 12.85 22.43 -3.77
N ALA A 200 13.89 22.41 -2.92
CA ALA A 200 14.49 23.63 -2.40
C ALA A 200 15.10 24.51 -3.51
N ALA A 201 15.72 23.90 -4.53
CA ALA A 201 16.23 24.62 -5.70
C ALA A 201 15.10 25.21 -6.54
N ILE A 202 13.98 24.50 -6.74
CA ILE A 202 12.78 24.99 -7.43
C ILE A 202 12.23 26.21 -6.70
N ALA A 203 12.02 26.11 -5.38
CA ALA A 203 11.51 27.21 -4.56
C ALA A 203 12.42 28.45 -4.62
N ALA A 204 13.73 28.24 -4.73
CA ALA A 204 14.72 29.31 -4.88
C ALA A 204 14.95 29.78 -6.33
N GLY A 205 14.23 29.25 -7.32
CA GLY A 205 14.41 29.59 -8.74
C GLY A 205 15.74 29.13 -9.37
N ARG A 206 16.43 28.16 -8.75
CA ARG A 206 17.76 27.65 -9.15
C ARG A 206 17.74 26.23 -9.71
N ASN A 207 16.57 25.70 -10.06
CA ASN A 207 16.45 24.36 -10.65
C ASN A 207 16.83 24.40 -12.14
N ASP A 208 18.03 23.94 -12.47
CA ASP A 208 18.47 23.82 -13.86
C ASP A 208 17.67 22.74 -14.60
N ARG A 209 17.00 23.14 -15.68
CA ARG A 209 16.19 22.28 -16.53
C ARG A 209 16.75 22.14 -17.96
N GLY A 210 18.00 22.54 -18.20
CA GLY A 210 18.65 22.44 -19.51
C GLY A 210 18.71 21.01 -20.06
N TRP A 211 18.62 20.00 -19.19
CA TRP A 211 18.53 18.59 -19.58
C TRP A 211 17.29 18.27 -20.41
N VAL A 212 16.18 19.02 -20.27
CA VAL A 212 14.92 18.77 -20.99
C VAL A 212 15.14 18.94 -22.49
N ASP A 213 15.66 20.11 -22.91
CA ASP A 213 15.95 20.36 -24.32
C ASP A 213 17.05 19.43 -24.85
N ALA A 214 18.04 19.09 -24.02
CA ALA A 214 19.07 18.13 -24.40
C ALA A 214 18.48 16.73 -24.65
N ALA A 215 17.55 16.28 -23.82
CA ALA A 215 16.84 15.01 -24.00
C ALA A 215 15.95 15.02 -25.25
N LEU A 216 15.20 16.09 -25.49
CA LEU A 216 14.39 16.26 -26.70
C LEU A 216 15.25 16.21 -27.97
N ARG A 217 16.40 16.91 -27.99
CA ARG A 217 17.37 16.83 -29.10
C ARG A 217 17.91 15.43 -29.29
N LYS A 218 18.30 14.74 -28.20
CA LYS A 218 18.79 13.36 -28.25
C LYS A 218 17.75 12.38 -28.82
N LEU A 219 16.47 12.64 -28.58
CA LEU A 219 15.35 11.84 -29.08
C LEU A 219 14.85 12.32 -30.46
N ASN A 220 15.54 13.27 -31.11
CA ASN A 220 15.16 13.86 -32.40
C ASN A 220 13.73 14.43 -32.42
N CYS A 221 13.29 15.04 -31.32
CA CYS A 221 12.01 15.75 -31.26
C CYS A 221 12.05 16.97 -32.19
N GLU A 222 11.11 17.06 -33.12
CA GLU A 222 10.94 18.23 -33.98
C GLU A 222 10.36 19.41 -33.19
N LEU A 223 11.14 20.48 -33.05
CA LEU A 223 10.71 21.71 -32.36
C LEU A 223 10.25 22.75 -33.39
N ALA A 224 8.96 22.82 -33.66
CA ALA A 224 8.39 23.86 -34.52
C ALA A 224 8.37 25.21 -33.78
N GLY A 225 9.23 26.17 -34.18
CA GLY A 225 9.11 27.56 -33.72
C GLY A 225 10.39 28.39 -33.54
N ALA A 226 11.59 27.79 -33.56
CA ALA A 226 12.84 28.57 -33.45
C ALA A 226 13.32 29.06 -34.83
N GLY A 227 12.56 29.96 -35.46
CA GLY A 227 13.04 30.71 -36.63
C GLY A 227 11.99 31.13 -37.64
N ARG A 228 11.45 32.34 -37.47
CA ARG A 228 11.28 33.33 -38.56
C ARG A 228 11.52 34.74 -37.99
N GLY A 229 12.78 35.09 -37.78
CA GLY A 229 13.18 36.48 -37.92
C GLY A 229 13.12 36.82 -39.41
N HIS A 230 12.06 37.49 -39.85
CA HIS A 230 12.08 38.24 -41.10
C HIS A 230 12.61 39.62 -40.78
N GLY A 231 13.67 40.00 -41.50
CA GLY A 231 14.28 41.33 -41.44
C GLY A 231 13.50 42.37 -42.23
#